data_AF-A0A453PET5-F1
#
_entry.id   AF-A0A453PET5-F1
#
_cell.length_a   1.000
_cell.length_b   1.000
_cell.length_c   1.000
_cell.angle_alpha   90.00
_cell.angle_beta   90.00
_cell.angle_gamma   90.00
#
_symmetry.space_group_name_H-M   'P 1'
#
loop_
_entity.id
_entity.type
_entity.pdbx_description
1 polymer ?
#
loop_
_entity_poly.entity_id
_entity_poly.type
_entity_poly.pdbx_seq_one_letter_code
_entity_poly.pdbx_strand_id
1 'polypeptide(L)'
;MDSDYGVPRELSEVQQNRTLYQPELPPCLQGTTVRVEYGDVAIAADPAGAHVISHAYPHTYGQPLAHFLRKAANVPDAKVISEHPAVRVGIVFCGRQSPGGHNVIWGLHEAIKAHNVNSKLIGFLGGTDGLLAQKTLEITNEVLSSYKNQGGYDMLGRTKDQIRTTEQVNGAMATCQALKLDALVIIGGVTSNTDAAQLAETFAEAKCATKVVGVPVTLNGDLKNQFVETTVGFDTICKVNSQLISNMCTDALSAEKYYYFIRMMGRKASHVALECALQSHPNMVLSLARRLLHQNSQFLISQSRYVMQFRRELKKTRIMGLYLFLRALWRVFLNYMLFYRKLMASTVKVFPLRISPLNFHLGHLRYLSFCPNLLGSSCFSVLNLMTQLNFLRLKPKSF
;
A
#
# COMPACT_ATOMS: atom_id res chain seq x y z
N MET A 1 17.32 17.88 -5.81
CA MET A 1 16.35 18.30 -4.78
C MET A 1 16.79 17.64 -3.50
N ASP A 2 17.61 18.35 -2.72
CA ASP A 2 17.84 17.95 -1.34
C ASP A 2 16.48 17.99 -0.65
N SER A 3 16.04 16.84 -0.16
CA SER A 3 14.70 16.67 0.37
C SER A 3 14.75 16.96 1.85
N ASP A 4 13.78 17.73 2.36
CA ASP A 4 13.63 18.07 3.78
C ASP A 4 13.15 16.85 4.61
N TYR A 5 13.86 15.73 4.51
CA TYR A 5 13.59 14.52 5.28
C TYR A 5 13.90 14.75 6.75
N GLY A 6 13.00 14.30 7.62
CA GLY A 6 13.15 14.44 9.07
C GLY A 6 12.97 15.84 9.64
N VAL A 7 12.71 16.85 8.81
CA VAL A 7 12.49 18.22 9.27
C VAL A 7 11.11 18.32 9.93
N PRO A 8 10.99 18.88 11.15
CA PRO A 8 9.71 19.11 11.80
C PRO A 8 8.75 19.90 10.92
N ARG A 9 7.49 19.46 10.86
CA ARG A 9 6.46 20.10 10.05
C ARG A 9 5.48 20.88 10.88
N GLU A 10 5.01 21.99 10.32
CA GLU A 10 3.85 22.69 10.83
C GLU A 10 2.59 21.83 10.60
N LEU A 11 1.89 21.53 11.69
CA LEU A 11 0.71 20.67 11.69
C LEU A 11 -0.56 21.51 11.81
N SER A 12 -1.58 21.18 11.03
CA SER A 12 -2.94 21.73 11.23
C SER A 12 -3.53 21.31 12.58
N GLU A 13 -4.54 22.03 13.08
CA GLU A 13 -5.19 21.72 14.37
C GLU A 13 -5.66 20.26 14.48
N VAL A 14 -6.23 19.71 13.41
CA VAL A 14 -6.67 18.30 13.37
C VAL A 14 -5.47 17.34 13.50
N GLN A 15 -4.36 17.66 12.84
CA GLN A 15 -3.15 16.86 12.92
C GLN A 15 -2.50 16.94 14.29
N GLN A 16 -2.48 18.13 14.91
CA GLN A 16 -2.00 18.33 16.28
C GLN A 16 -2.83 17.51 17.28
N ASN A 17 -4.16 17.58 17.21
CA ASN A 17 -5.01 16.74 18.04
C ASN A 17 -4.77 15.24 17.79
N ARG A 18 -4.46 14.85 16.54
CA ARG A 18 -4.17 13.46 16.18
C ARG A 18 -2.84 12.97 16.73
N THR A 19 -1.84 13.82 16.97
CA THR A 19 -0.57 13.39 17.57
C THR A 19 -0.72 12.93 19.02
N LEU A 20 -1.77 13.39 19.72
CA LEU A 20 -2.07 13.03 21.10
C LEU A 20 -2.57 11.58 21.26
N TYR A 21 -3.07 10.97 20.19
CA TYR A 21 -3.57 9.59 20.23
C TYR A 21 -2.43 8.61 20.56
N GLN A 22 -2.62 7.81 21.60
CA GLN A 22 -1.70 6.74 21.98
C GLN A 22 -2.24 5.39 21.48
N PRO A 23 -1.54 4.70 20.56
CA PRO A 23 -1.92 3.36 20.13
C PRO A 23 -1.88 2.36 21.29
N GLU A 24 -2.87 1.49 21.36
CA GLU A 24 -2.88 0.40 22.34
C GLU A 24 -1.86 -0.68 21.98
N LEU A 25 -1.05 -1.07 22.96
CA LEU A 25 -0.09 -2.15 22.81
C LEU A 25 -0.68 -3.48 23.30
N PRO A 26 -0.44 -4.60 22.59
CA PRO A 26 -0.78 -5.93 23.08
C PRO A 26 -0.22 -6.16 24.49
N PRO A 27 -0.96 -6.81 25.41
CA PRO A 27 -0.50 -7.03 26.77
C PRO A 27 0.84 -7.79 26.90
N CYS A 28 1.23 -8.56 25.89
CA CYS A 28 2.53 -9.24 25.84
C CYS A 28 3.73 -8.33 25.50
N LEU A 29 3.47 -7.11 25.01
CA LEU A 29 4.48 -6.12 24.66
C LEU A 29 4.50 -4.92 25.63
N GLN A 30 3.75 -5.01 26.73
CA GLN A 30 3.75 -3.98 27.77
C GLN A 30 4.90 -4.21 28.75
N GLY A 31 5.73 -3.17 28.94
CA GLY A 31 6.93 -3.22 29.77
C GLY A 31 8.17 -3.66 28.99
N THR A 32 9.25 -3.98 29.70
CA THR A 32 10.55 -4.33 29.09
C THR A 32 10.82 -5.84 29.02
N THR A 33 10.24 -6.63 29.94
CA THR A 33 10.47 -8.07 29.95
C THR A 33 9.72 -8.76 28.81
N VAL A 34 10.44 -9.40 27.90
CA VAL A 34 9.86 -10.14 26.78
C VAL A 34 9.87 -11.64 27.10
N ARG A 35 8.71 -12.30 26.98
CA ARG A 35 8.58 -13.75 27.11
C ARG A 35 8.20 -14.34 25.75
N VAL A 36 8.98 -15.30 25.27
CA VAL A 36 8.74 -15.94 23.97
C VAL A 36 8.76 -17.46 24.11
N GLU A 37 7.78 -18.08 23.45
CA GLU A 37 7.70 -19.52 23.25
C GLU A 37 7.91 -19.81 21.77
N TYR A 38 8.74 -20.82 21.46
CA TYR A 38 8.97 -21.26 20.10
C TYR A 38 8.15 -22.52 19.85
N GLY A 39 7.24 -22.43 18.88
CA GLY A 39 6.36 -23.52 18.47
C GLY A 39 6.90 -24.26 17.26
N ASP A 40 5.98 -24.79 16.46
CA ASP A 40 6.28 -25.57 15.26
C ASP A 40 7.12 -24.80 14.25
N VAL A 41 7.86 -25.57 13.43
CA VAL A 41 8.66 -25.04 12.32
C VAL A 41 7.76 -24.44 11.24
N ALA A 42 8.16 -23.29 10.71
CA ALA A 42 7.46 -22.67 9.60
C ALA A 42 7.67 -23.48 8.31
N ILE A 43 6.58 -23.91 7.71
CA ILE A 43 6.57 -24.64 6.43
C ILE A 43 6.07 -23.76 5.29
N ALA A 44 6.47 -24.10 4.06
CA ALA A 44 5.91 -23.48 2.86
C ALA A 44 4.38 -23.67 2.80
N ALA A 45 3.66 -22.61 2.40
CA ALA A 45 2.20 -22.66 2.29
C ALA A 45 1.71 -23.63 1.19
N ASP A 46 2.49 -23.80 0.12
CA ASP A 46 2.25 -24.80 -0.93
C ASP A 46 3.25 -25.94 -0.78
N PRO A 47 2.80 -27.15 -0.39
CA PRO A 47 3.67 -28.31 -0.26
C PRO A 47 4.42 -28.67 -1.55
N ALA A 48 3.83 -28.40 -2.72
CA ALA A 48 4.48 -28.70 -4.01
C ALA A 48 5.72 -27.83 -4.25
N GLY A 49 5.76 -26.62 -3.68
CA GLY A 49 6.89 -25.70 -3.76
C GLY A 49 7.91 -25.85 -2.64
N ALA A 50 7.64 -26.66 -1.62
CA ALA A 50 8.44 -26.73 -0.39
C ALA A 50 9.90 -27.08 -0.67
N HIS A 51 10.16 -28.08 -1.51
CA HIS A 51 11.52 -28.51 -1.86
C HIS A 51 12.32 -27.43 -2.61
N VAL A 52 11.66 -26.65 -3.47
CA VAL A 52 12.30 -25.55 -4.20
C VAL A 52 12.67 -24.43 -3.24
N ILE A 53 11.77 -24.10 -2.30
CA ILE A 53 12.01 -23.04 -1.31
C ILE A 53 13.09 -23.47 -0.33
N SER A 54 13.06 -24.70 0.19
CA SER A 54 14.08 -25.18 1.12
C SER A 54 15.47 -25.22 0.50
N HIS A 55 15.57 -25.55 -0.80
CA HIS A 55 16.85 -25.48 -1.52
C HIS A 55 17.30 -24.04 -1.77
N ALA A 56 16.38 -23.11 -2.02
CA ALA A 56 16.71 -21.70 -2.21
C ALA A 56 17.05 -20.96 -0.91
N TYR A 57 16.57 -21.45 0.24
CA TYR A 57 16.72 -20.83 1.56
C TYR A 57 17.25 -21.83 2.62
N PRO A 58 18.40 -22.47 2.41
CA PRO A 58 18.89 -23.52 3.31
C PRO A 58 19.17 -23.06 4.76
N HIS A 59 19.44 -21.76 4.98
CA HIS A 59 19.77 -21.22 6.30
C HIS A 59 18.56 -20.64 7.06
N THR A 60 17.51 -20.25 6.35
CA THR A 60 16.32 -19.60 6.95
C THR A 60 15.04 -20.42 6.84
N TYR A 61 14.99 -21.45 6.01
CA TYR A 61 13.83 -22.34 5.92
C TYR A 61 13.64 -23.15 7.21
N GLY A 62 12.38 -23.33 7.65
CA GLY A 62 12.05 -24.13 8.81
C GLY A 62 12.31 -23.46 10.16
N GLN A 63 12.51 -22.14 10.21
CA GLN A 63 12.62 -21.42 11.48
C GLN A 63 11.32 -21.56 12.31
N PRO A 64 11.42 -21.69 13.65
CA PRO A 64 10.27 -21.90 14.51
C PRO A 64 9.39 -20.66 14.61
N LEU A 65 8.10 -20.87 14.73
CA LEU A 65 7.12 -19.81 14.98
C LEU A 65 7.31 -19.26 16.41
N ALA A 66 7.38 -17.95 16.54
CA ALA A 66 7.53 -17.27 17.84
C ALA A 66 6.18 -16.77 18.37
N HIS A 67 5.86 -17.13 19.61
CA HIS A 67 4.66 -16.68 20.32
C HIS A 67 5.06 -15.83 21.53
N PHE A 68 4.61 -14.57 21.56
CA PHE A 68 4.89 -13.67 22.67
C PHE A 68 3.85 -13.82 23.77
N LEU A 69 4.31 -14.12 24.98
CA LEU A 69 3.47 -14.41 26.12
C LEU A 69 3.31 -13.19 27.02
N ARG A 70 2.16 -13.11 27.72
CA ARG A 70 1.93 -12.08 28.74
C ARG A 70 2.90 -12.26 29.91
N LYS A 71 3.20 -11.18 30.62
CA LYS A 71 4.08 -11.20 31.81
C LYS A 71 3.64 -12.22 32.88
N ALA A 72 2.32 -12.42 33.05
CA ALA A 72 1.76 -13.37 34.01
C ALA A 72 1.68 -14.82 33.52
N ALA A 73 1.99 -15.10 32.25
CA ALA A 73 1.93 -16.45 31.71
C ALA A 73 3.04 -17.31 32.32
N ASN A 74 2.67 -18.45 32.90
CA ASN A 74 3.59 -19.42 33.49
C ASN A 74 3.71 -20.64 32.57
N VAL A 75 4.53 -20.51 31.53
CA VAL A 75 4.82 -21.57 30.56
C VAL A 75 6.24 -22.08 30.84
N PRO A 76 6.45 -23.40 31.11
CA PRO A 76 7.73 -23.94 31.57
C PRO A 76 8.90 -23.69 30.60
N ASP A 77 8.64 -23.78 29.29
CA ASP A 77 9.65 -23.66 28.24
C ASP A 77 9.77 -22.25 27.64
N ALA A 78 9.11 -21.26 28.24
CA ALA A 78 9.17 -19.89 27.76
C ALA A 78 10.54 -19.27 28.05
N LYS A 79 11.20 -18.77 27.01
CA LYS A 79 12.42 -17.99 27.14
C LYS A 79 12.08 -16.59 27.65
N VAL A 80 12.63 -16.23 28.79
CA VAL A 80 12.51 -14.89 29.37
C VAL A 80 13.73 -14.06 28.97
N ILE A 81 13.50 -12.93 28.30
CA ILE A 81 14.52 -11.97 27.92
C ILE A 81 14.36 -10.75 28.84
N SER A 82 15.34 -10.57 29.72
CA SER A 82 15.43 -9.45 30.66
C SER A 82 16.63 -8.54 30.40
N GLU A 83 17.63 -9.03 29.68
CA GLU A 83 18.81 -8.26 29.32
C GLU A 83 18.62 -7.64 27.94
N HIS A 84 18.91 -6.34 27.86
CA HIS A 84 18.72 -5.55 26.66
C HIS A 84 20.00 -4.74 26.37
N PRO A 85 20.98 -5.31 25.67
CA PRO A 85 22.15 -4.54 25.24
C PRO A 85 21.74 -3.40 24.30
N ALA A 86 22.60 -2.39 24.18
CA ALA A 86 22.35 -1.28 23.26
C ALA A 86 22.42 -1.80 21.82
N VAL A 87 21.36 -1.55 21.05
CA VAL A 87 21.25 -2.01 19.65
C VAL A 87 21.21 -0.85 18.67
N ARG A 88 21.75 -1.07 17.47
CA ARG A 88 21.69 -0.16 16.33
C ARG A 88 20.80 -0.78 15.26
N VAL A 89 19.63 -0.19 15.07
CA VAL A 89 18.62 -0.70 14.13
C VAL A 89 18.50 0.23 12.93
N GLY A 90 18.71 -0.31 11.74
CA GLY A 90 18.41 0.36 10.49
C GLY A 90 16.94 0.19 10.10
N ILE A 91 16.31 1.20 9.51
CA ILE A 91 14.93 1.13 9.03
C ILE A 91 14.77 1.78 7.66
N VAL A 92 14.03 1.14 6.76
CA VAL A 92 13.85 1.60 5.39
C VAL A 92 12.40 1.43 4.90
N PHE A 93 11.88 2.46 4.25
CA PHE A 93 10.61 2.39 3.52
C PHE A 93 10.82 1.88 2.10
N CYS A 94 10.19 0.76 1.77
CA CYS A 94 10.25 0.16 0.45
C CYS A 94 8.87 0.14 -0.24
N GLY A 95 8.86 0.45 -1.53
CA GLY A 95 7.67 0.30 -2.38
C GLY A 95 6.72 1.50 -2.34
N ARG A 96 5.42 1.22 -2.24
CA ARG A 96 4.37 2.26 -2.24
C ARG A 96 4.03 2.68 -0.82
N GLN A 97 3.72 3.96 -0.65
CA GLN A 97 3.26 4.47 0.63
C GLN A 97 1.95 3.81 1.07
N SER A 98 1.83 3.58 2.37
CA SER A 98 0.63 3.06 3.03
C SER A 98 0.40 3.85 4.32
N PRO A 99 -0.86 4.12 4.72
CA PRO A 99 -1.14 4.70 6.04
C PRO A 99 -0.56 3.82 7.17
N GLY A 100 0.01 4.45 8.20
CA GLY A 100 0.54 3.77 9.39
C GLY A 100 2.04 3.46 9.36
N GLY A 101 2.76 3.71 8.26
CA GLY A 101 4.22 3.46 8.21
C GLY A 101 5.02 4.25 9.24
N HIS A 102 4.68 5.53 9.48
CA HIS A 102 5.32 6.33 10.52
C HIS A 102 5.09 5.75 11.93
N ASN A 103 3.93 5.15 12.20
CA ASN A 103 3.65 4.51 13.49
C ASN A 103 4.49 3.24 13.70
N VAL A 104 4.90 2.55 12.64
CA VAL A 104 5.86 1.43 12.77
C VAL A 104 7.23 1.95 13.22
N ILE A 105 7.72 3.05 12.63
CA ILE A 105 8.97 3.69 13.06
C ILE A 105 8.86 4.17 14.51
N TRP A 106 7.75 4.83 14.86
CA TRP A 106 7.52 5.31 16.21
C TRP A 106 7.48 4.16 17.23
N GLY A 107 6.70 3.11 16.98
CA GLY A 107 6.63 1.95 17.88
C GLY A 107 7.98 1.26 18.05
N LEU A 108 8.76 1.13 16.97
CA LEU A 108 10.12 0.58 17.04
C LEU A 108 11.05 1.48 17.86
N HIS A 109 11.01 2.80 17.65
CA HIS A 109 11.80 3.77 18.43
C HIS A 109 11.50 3.66 19.93
N GLU A 110 10.22 3.70 20.31
CA GLU A 110 9.80 3.55 21.71
C GLU A 110 10.28 2.22 22.29
N ALA A 111 10.11 1.11 21.57
CA ALA A 111 10.50 -0.21 22.04
C ALA A 111 12.01 -0.33 22.30
N ILE A 112 12.85 0.10 21.36
CA ILE A 112 14.32 -0.01 21.55
C ILE A 112 14.83 0.94 22.63
N LYS A 113 14.22 2.13 22.78
CA LYS A 113 14.59 3.10 23.82
C LYS A 113 14.13 2.67 25.21
N ALA A 114 12.95 2.06 25.31
CA ALA A 114 12.45 1.48 26.56
C ALA A 114 13.33 0.31 27.03
N HIS A 115 13.82 -0.52 26.11
CA HIS A 115 14.76 -1.60 26.41
C HIS A 115 16.15 -1.08 26.80
N ASN A 116 16.70 -0.13 26.03
CA ASN A 116 17.99 0.48 26.33
C ASN A 116 18.09 1.90 25.74
N VAL A 117 18.29 2.90 26.60
CA VAL A 117 18.36 4.33 26.22
C VAL A 117 19.48 4.61 25.19
N ASN A 118 20.56 3.83 25.22
CA ASN A 118 21.70 3.96 24.32
C ASN A 118 21.46 3.35 22.93
N SER A 119 20.34 2.67 22.72
CA SER A 119 19.97 2.13 21.40
C SER A 119 19.74 3.25 20.40
N LYS A 120 20.05 3.00 19.12
CA LYS A 120 19.90 3.97 18.04
C LYS A 120 19.02 3.41 16.92
N LEU A 121 18.10 4.25 16.44
CA LEU A 121 17.30 3.97 15.25
C LEU A 121 17.80 4.85 14.10
N ILE A 122 18.19 4.22 13.00
CA ILE A 122 18.79 4.87 11.84
C ILE A 122 17.87 4.66 10.64
N GLY A 123 17.25 5.73 10.15
CA GLY A 123 16.41 5.70 8.96
C GLY A 123 17.22 5.91 7.68
N PHE A 124 16.99 5.09 6.66
CA PHE A 124 17.61 5.25 5.34
C PHE A 124 16.77 6.16 4.44
N LEU A 125 17.41 7.20 3.90
CA LEU A 125 16.77 8.27 3.14
C LEU A 125 16.56 7.90 1.66
N GLY A 126 15.33 8.01 1.18
CA GLY A 126 14.99 7.66 -0.20
C GLY A 126 14.96 6.15 -0.42
N GLY A 127 14.55 5.36 0.58
CA GLY A 127 14.36 3.91 0.43
C GLY A 127 15.66 3.15 0.16
N THR A 128 15.61 2.19 -0.76
CA THR A 128 16.73 1.30 -1.11
C THR A 128 17.96 2.04 -1.64
N ASP A 129 17.77 3.16 -2.35
CA ASP A 129 18.89 3.95 -2.88
C ASP A 129 19.68 4.59 -1.74
N GLY A 130 18.99 5.05 -0.69
CA GLY A 130 19.61 5.52 0.54
C GLY A 130 20.35 4.43 1.29
N LEU A 131 19.78 3.23 1.33
CA LEU A 131 20.44 2.06 1.91
C LEU A 131 21.75 1.76 1.19
N LEU A 132 21.79 1.77 -0.13
CA LEU A 132 23.02 1.49 -0.88
C LEU A 132 24.02 2.64 -0.83
N ALA A 133 23.54 3.88 -0.78
CA ALA A 133 24.37 5.09 -0.72
C ALA A 133 24.74 5.53 0.72
N GLN A 134 24.34 4.76 1.73
CA GLN A 134 24.54 5.07 3.16
C GLN A 134 23.98 6.45 3.59
N LYS A 135 22.94 6.93 2.89
CA LYS A 135 22.26 8.18 3.25
C LYS A 135 21.29 7.92 4.39
N THR A 136 21.63 8.43 5.56
CA THR A 136 20.94 8.09 6.82
C THR A 136 20.50 9.32 7.59
N LEU A 137 19.50 9.12 8.45
CA LEU A 137 18.99 10.06 9.43
C LEU A 137 18.81 9.32 10.76
N GLU A 138 19.38 9.83 11.85
CA GLU A 138 19.08 9.29 13.19
C GLU A 138 17.66 9.71 13.59
N ILE A 139 16.80 8.74 13.90
CA ILE A 139 15.42 9.00 14.31
C ILE A 139 15.41 9.33 15.80
N THR A 140 15.07 10.57 16.12
CA THR A 140 14.94 11.07 17.50
C THR A 140 13.49 11.44 17.82
N ASN A 141 13.22 11.77 19.09
CA ASN A 141 11.90 12.24 19.52
C ASN A 141 11.50 13.55 18.82
N GLU A 142 12.47 14.43 18.56
CA GLU A 142 12.27 15.69 17.85
C GLU A 142 11.81 15.43 16.41
N VAL A 143 12.50 14.51 15.71
CA VAL A 143 12.09 14.08 14.36
C VAL A 143 10.66 13.52 14.42
N LEU A 144 10.39 12.57 15.32
CA LEU A 144 9.10 11.89 15.41
C LEU A 144 7.92 12.80 15.77
N SER A 145 8.16 13.90 16.50
CA SER A 145 7.11 14.79 17.04
C SER A 145 6.04 15.18 16.01
N SER A 146 6.45 15.49 14.79
CA SER A 146 5.57 15.92 13.70
C SER A 146 4.99 14.77 12.85
N TYR A 147 5.44 13.53 13.06
CA TYR A 147 5.03 12.36 12.26
C TYR A 147 4.19 11.34 13.02
N LYS A 148 4.07 11.47 14.35
CA LYS A 148 3.20 10.61 15.18
C LYS A 148 1.76 10.65 14.64
N ASN A 149 1.22 9.47 14.34
CA ASN A 149 -0.13 9.26 13.81
C ASN A 149 -0.42 9.94 12.46
N GLN A 150 0.62 10.41 11.75
CA GLN A 150 0.47 11.01 10.43
C GLN A 150 0.61 9.96 9.32
N GLY A 151 -0.09 10.18 8.21
CA GLY A 151 0.07 9.39 6.98
C GLY A 151 1.36 9.75 6.22
N GLY A 152 1.56 9.10 5.07
CA GLY A 152 2.73 9.34 4.21
C GLY A 152 3.98 8.57 4.65
N TYR A 153 5.02 8.61 3.81
CA TYR A 153 6.38 8.07 4.03
C TYR A 153 7.42 9.20 3.87
N ASP A 154 6.98 10.43 4.01
CA ASP A 154 7.74 11.65 3.73
C ASP A 154 8.79 11.97 4.80
N MET A 155 8.79 11.28 5.94
CA MET A 155 9.88 11.36 6.92
C MET A 155 11.23 10.91 6.34
N LEU A 156 11.25 9.76 5.65
CA LEU A 156 12.47 9.18 5.08
C LEU A 156 12.46 9.16 3.56
N GLY A 157 11.30 9.33 2.92
CA GLY A 157 11.14 9.08 1.49
C GLY A 157 11.08 7.59 1.16
N ARG A 158 10.93 7.28 -0.12
CA ARG A 158 10.78 5.89 -0.60
C ARG A 158 11.29 5.73 -2.03
N THR A 159 11.70 4.52 -2.36
CA THR A 159 11.93 4.07 -3.74
C THR A 159 10.91 3.03 -4.17
N LYS A 160 10.79 2.82 -5.49
CA LYS A 160 9.97 1.76 -6.07
C LYS A 160 10.78 0.49 -6.34
N ASP A 161 12.08 0.58 -6.17
CA ASP A 161 13.05 -0.39 -6.63
C ASP A 161 13.02 -1.65 -5.77
N GLN A 162 13.60 -2.71 -6.32
CA GLN A 162 13.68 -4.02 -5.70
C GLN A 162 15.15 -4.38 -5.57
N ILE A 163 15.51 -5.01 -4.46
CA ILE A 163 16.86 -5.51 -4.22
C ILE A 163 16.91 -6.92 -4.81
N ARG A 164 17.40 -7.04 -6.05
CA ARG A 164 17.40 -8.32 -6.79
C ARG A 164 18.78 -8.78 -7.21
N THR A 165 19.65 -7.85 -7.58
CA THR A 165 20.96 -8.22 -8.11
C THR A 165 21.91 -8.53 -6.97
N THR A 166 22.88 -9.41 -7.24
CA THR A 166 23.89 -9.78 -6.26
C THR A 166 24.68 -8.57 -5.78
N GLU A 167 24.91 -7.58 -6.65
CA GLU A 167 25.57 -6.32 -6.31
C GLU A 167 24.74 -5.50 -5.31
N GLN A 168 23.43 -5.43 -5.49
CA GLN A 168 22.54 -4.71 -4.57
C GLN A 168 22.47 -5.40 -3.20
N VAL A 169 22.39 -6.73 -3.18
CA VAL A 169 22.39 -7.53 -1.95
C VAL A 169 23.71 -7.33 -1.19
N ASN A 170 24.84 -7.44 -1.89
CA ASN A 170 26.16 -7.23 -1.30
C ASN A 170 26.36 -5.78 -0.83
N GLY A 171 25.86 -4.80 -1.57
CA GLY A 171 25.90 -3.39 -1.17
C GLY A 171 25.07 -3.10 0.09
N ALA A 172 23.90 -3.73 0.22
CA ALA A 172 23.10 -3.65 1.44
C ALA A 172 23.81 -4.29 2.64
N MET A 173 24.44 -5.45 2.45
CA MET A 173 25.25 -6.11 3.49
C MET A 173 26.43 -5.24 3.92
N ALA A 174 27.21 -4.72 2.96
CA ALA A 174 28.35 -3.85 3.22
C ALA A 174 27.93 -2.60 4.01
N THR A 175 26.78 -2.02 3.69
CA THR A 175 26.23 -0.89 4.44
C THR A 175 25.86 -1.26 5.87
N CYS A 176 25.19 -2.39 6.08
CA CYS A 176 24.82 -2.86 7.42
C CYS A 176 26.07 -3.09 8.29
N GLN A 177 27.12 -3.67 7.71
CA GLN A 177 28.40 -3.89 8.39
C GLN A 177 29.14 -2.57 8.67
N ALA A 178 29.21 -1.65 7.70
CA ALA A 178 29.85 -0.35 7.86
C ALA A 178 29.20 0.48 8.97
N LEU A 179 27.87 0.47 9.05
CA LEU A 179 27.10 1.18 10.08
C LEU A 179 26.98 0.40 11.39
N LYS A 180 27.54 -0.82 11.46
CA LYS A 180 27.48 -1.75 12.60
C LYS A 180 26.04 -1.94 13.09
N LEU A 181 25.15 -2.34 12.18
CA LEU A 181 23.75 -2.58 12.50
C LEU A 181 23.58 -3.97 13.11
N ASP A 182 22.79 -4.05 14.17
CA ASP A 182 22.33 -5.31 14.76
C ASP A 182 21.10 -5.83 14.03
N ALA A 183 20.27 -4.92 13.49
CA ALA A 183 19.10 -5.28 12.71
C ALA A 183 18.81 -4.28 11.58
N LEU A 184 18.19 -4.77 10.50
CA LEU A 184 17.63 -4.00 9.40
C LEU A 184 16.14 -4.31 9.29
N VAL A 185 15.30 -3.29 9.45
CA VAL A 185 13.84 -3.37 9.37
C VAL A 185 13.38 -2.84 8.01
N ILE A 186 12.74 -3.69 7.23
CA ILE A 186 12.22 -3.36 5.90
C ILE A 186 10.70 -3.23 5.98
N ILE A 187 10.20 -2.00 5.79
CA ILE A 187 8.76 -1.71 5.77
C ILE A 187 8.27 -1.75 4.33
N GLY A 188 7.39 -2.70 4.00
CA GLY A 188 6.79 -2.74 2.67
C GLY A 188 5.82 -3.90 2.44
N GLY A 189 5.43 -4.05 1.18
CA GLY A 189 4.47 -5.08 0.76
C GLY A 189 5.14 -6.41 0.40
N VAL A 190 4.44 -7.23 -0.38
CA VAL A 190 4.89 -8.57 -0.80
C VAL A 190 6.31 -8.57 -1.37
N THR A 191 6.60 -7.69 -2.34
CA THR A 191 7.93 -7.65 -2.99
C THR A 191 9.03 -7.27 -2.02
N SER A 192 8.78 -6.32 -1.14
CA SER A 192 9.79 -5.87 -0.16
C SER A 192 10.07 -6.93 0.91
N ASN A 193 9.07 -7.75 1.26
CA ASN A 193 9.28 -8.88 2.16
C ASN A 193 9.96 -10.07 1.46
N THR A 194 9.79 -10.21 0.13
CA THR A 194 10.63 -11.14 -0.66
C THR A 194 12.10 -10.70 -0.64
N ASP A 195 12.36 -9.41 -0.86
CA ASP A 195 13.71 -8.84 -0.79
C ASP A 195 14.30 -9.03 0.63
N ALA A 196 13.49 -8.85 1.68
CA ALA A 196 13.90 -9.07 3.07
C ALA A 196 14.29 -10.54 3.35
N ALA A 197 13.52 -11.51 2.83
CA ALA A 197 13.85 -12.92 2.96
C ALA A 197 15.16 -13.27 2.25
N GLN A 198 15.36 -12.76 1.03
CA GLN A 198 16.60 -12.96 0.29
C GLN A 198 17.81 -12.35 1.02
N LEU A 199 17.67 -11.14 1.56
CA LEU A 199 18.71 -10.51 2.37
C LEU A 199 19.03 -11.31 3.64
N ALA A 200 18.01 -11.82 4.33
CA ALA A 200 18.20 -12.63 5.53
C ALA A 200 19.00 -13.91 5.24
N GLU A 201 18.69 -14.57 4.12
CA GLU A 201 19.41 -15.77 3.66
C GLU A 201 20.87 -15.46 3.36
N THR A 202 21.14 -14.45 2.55
CA THR A 202 22.52 -14.07 2.20
C THR A 202 23.31 -13.60 3.44
N PHE A 203 22.66 -12.91 4.37
CA PHE A 203 23.31 -12.48 5.61
C PHE A 203 23.65 -13.68 6.49
N ALA A 204 22.79 -14.70 6.54
CA ALA A 204 23.05 -15.93 7.27
C ALA A 204 24.20 -16.74 6.64
N GLU A 205 24.20 -16.90 5.31
CA GLU A 205 25.27 -17.56 4.56
C GLU A 205 26.62 -16.87 4.78
N ALA A 206 26.64 -15.54 4.71
CA ALA A 206 27.84 -14.72 4.96
C ALA A 206 28.20 -14.56 6.45
N LYS A 207 27.46 -15.19 7.37
CA LYS A 207 27.62 -15.06 8.83
C LYS A 207 27.63 -13.61 9.32
N CYS A 208 26.86 -12.75 8.66
CA CYS A 208 26.66 -11.37 9.08
C CYS A 208 25.86 -11.32 10.39
N ALA A 209 26.29 -10.49 11.34
CA ALA A 209 25.61 -10.34 12.62
C ALA A 209 24.23 -9.67 12.49
N THR A 210 24.03 -8.87 11.43
CA THR A 210 22.80 -8.10 11.22
C THR A 210 21.61 -9.03 10.98
N LYS A 211 20.51 -8.84 11.73
CA LYS A 211 19.24 -9.53 11.50
C LYS A 211 18.33 -8.74 10.57
N VAL A 212 17.59 -9.41 9.68
CA VAL A 212 16.66 -8.73 8.77
C VAL A 212 15.23 -9.02 9.20
N VAL A 213 14.41 -7.98 9.33
CA VAL A 213 13.00 -8.08 9.76
C VAL A 213 12.11 -7.37 8.74
N GLY A 214 11.16 -8.11 8.16
CA GLY A 214 10.14 -7.55 7.27
C GLY A 214 8.88 -7.16 8.03
N VAL A 215 8.33 -5.97 7.77
CA VAL A 215 7.05 -5.52 8.33
C VAL A 215 6.01 -5.44 7.21
N PRO A 216 4.87 -6.16 7.33
CA PRO A 216 3.85 -6.24 6.28
C PRO A 216 3.00 -4.96 6.21
N VAL A 217 3.47 -4.00 5.42
CA VAL A 217 2.81 -2.70 5.23
C VAL A 217 2.47 -2.49 3.76
N THR A 218 1.19 -2.60 3.44
CA THR A 218 0.67 -2.43 2.07
C THR A 218 -0.80 -2.09 2.08
N LEU A 219 -1.21 -1.27 1.11
CA LEU A 219 -2.61 -0.91 0.88
C LEU A 219 -3.42 -2.03 0.23
N ASN A 220 -2.79 -3.05 -0.36
CA ASN A 220 -3.49 -4.06 -1.14
C ASN A 220 -4.16 -5.14 -0.26
N GLY A 221 -3.70 -5.34 0.97
CA GLY A 221 -4.14 -6.45 1.83
C GLY A 221 -3.80 -7.83 1.25
N ASP A 222 -2.76 -7.93 0.44
CA ASP A 222 -2.40 -9.14 -0.33
C ASP A 222 -1.29 -9.99 0.31
N LEU A 223 -0.64 -9.51 1.37
CA LEU A 223 0.31 -10.27 2.18
C LEU A 223 -0.43 -10.82 3.40
N LYS A 224 -1.11 -11.96 3.21
CA LYS A 224 -1.91 -12.64 4.24
C LYS A 224 -1.61 -14.14 4.26
N ASN A 225 -1.64 -14.71 5.45
CA ASN A 225 -1.60 -16.16 5.69
C ASN A 225 -2.30 -16.45 7.03
N GLN A 226 -2.19 -17.68 7.53
CA GLN A 226 -2.81 -18.07 8.81
C GLN A 226 -2.28 -17.31 10.04
N PHE A 227 -1.13 -16.64 9.94
CA PHE A 227 -0.50 -15.88 11.02
C PHE A 227 -0.58 -14.36 10.80
N VAL A 228 -0.75 -13.93 9.56
CA VAL A 228 -0.86 -12.52 9.15
C VAL A 228 -2.27 -12.29 8.62
N GLU A 229 -3.15 -11.84 9.51
CA GLU A 229 -4.57 -11.62 9.22
C GLU A 229 -4.77 -10.49 8.21
N THR A 230 -3.95 -9.44 8.30
CA THR A 230 -4.03 -8.25 7.45
C THR A 230 -2.74 -7.46 7.45
N THR A 231 -2.67 -6.44 6.59
CA THR A 231 -1.49 -5.59 6.41
C THR A 231 -1.77 -4.17 6.87
N VAL A 232 -0.74 -3.49 7.40
CA VAL A 232 -0.88 -2.11 7.88
C VAL A 232 -1.27 -1.17 6.73
N GLY A 233 -2.33 -0.40 6.97
CA GLY A 233 -2.90 0.56 6.04
C GLY A 233 -4.06 0.04 5.16
N PHE A 234 -4.31 -1.28 5.12
CA PHE A 234 -5.45 -1.86 4.41
C PHE A 234 -6.80 -1.37 4.95
N ASP A 235 -6.96 -1.29 6.28
CA ASP A 235 -8.20 -0.79 6.91
C ASP A 235 -8.48 0.67 6.52
N THR A 236 -7.50 1.54 6.72
CA THR A 236 -7.65 2.97 6.44
C THR A 236 -7.96 3.23 4.97
N ILE A 237 -7.29 2.55 4.04
CA ILE A 237 -7.56 2.74 2.61
C ILE A 237 -8.96 2.27 2.22
N CYS A 238 -9.46 1.19 2.83
CA CYS A 238 -10.82 0.71 2.58
C CYS A 238 -11.86 1.66 3.15
N LYS A 239 -11.69 2.16 4.38
CA LYS A 239 -12.62 3.15 4.98
C LYS A 239 -12.71 4.44 4.16
N VAL A 240 -11.58 5.03 3.80
CA VAL A 240 -11.55 6.28 3.01
C VAL A 240 -12.13 6.08 1.63
N ASN A 241 -11.77 5.00 0.93
CA ASN A 241 -12.34 4.73 -0.40
C ASN A 241 -13.84 4.46 -0.32
N SER A 242 -14.29 3.68 0.66
CA SER A 242 -15.73 3.38 0.85
C SER A 242 -16.52 4.63 1.14
N GLN A 243 -16.02 5.54 1.99
CA GLN A 243 -16.66 6.83 2.24
C GLN A 243 -16.83 7.64 0.94
N LEU A 244 -15.77 7.75 0.14
CA LEU A 244 -15.83 8.45 -1.14
C LEU A 244 -16.80 7.78 -2.12
N ILE A 245 -16.80 6.46 -2.18
CA ILE A 245 -17.69 5.68 -3.04
C ILE A 245 -19.16 5.86 -2.61
N SER A 246 -19.45 5.81 -1.31
CA SER A 246 -20.80 6.04 -0.76
C SER A 246 -21.30 7.45 -1.03
N ASN A 247 -20.43 8.46 -0.96
CA ASN A 247 -20.79 9.83 -1.36
C ASN A 247 -21.17 9.89 -2.85
N MET A 248 -20.45 9.17 -3.70
CA MET A 248 -20.77 9.08 -5.13
C MET A 248 -22.07 8.31 -5.39
N CYS A 249 -22.36 7.24 -4.63
CA CYS A 249 -23.64 6.55 -4.68
C CYS A 249 -24.80 7.50 -4.36
N THR A 250 -24.63 8.33 -3.31
CA THR A 250 -25.63 9.32 -2.89
C THR A 250 -25.82 10.40 -3.93
N ASP A 251 -24.75 10.94 -4.50
CA ASP A 251 -24.84 11.93 -5.59
C ASP A 251 -25.53 11.35 -6.82
N ALA A 252 -25.20 10.10 -7.17
CA ALA A 252 -25.85 9.40 -8.28
C ALA A 252 -27.36 9.28 -8.05
N LEU A 253 -27.78 8.97 -6.81
CA LEU A 253 -29.19 8.86 -6.42
C LEU A 253 -29.90 10.20 -6.52
N SER A 254 -29.24 11.29 -6.11
CA SER A 254 -29.81 12.64 -6.16
C SER A 254 -29.89 13.20 -7.59
N ALA A 255 -28.91 12.89 -8.45
CA ALA A 255 -28.84 13.44 -9.79
C ALA A 255 -29.68 12.66 -10.81
N GLU A 256 -29.97 11.37 -10.55
CA GLU A 256 -30.75 10.43 -11.37
C GLU A 256 -30.33 10.30 -12.85
N LYS A 257 -29.12 10.75 -13.20
CA LYS A 257 -28.65 10.86 -14.59
C LYS A 257 -27.22 10.38 -14.85
N TYR A 258 -26.50 9.97 -13.81
CA TYR A 258 -25.07 9.67 -13.90
C TYR A 258 -24.75 8.21 -13.68
N TYR A 259 -23.90 7.69 -14.58
CA TYR A 259 -23.13 6.48 -14.35
C TYR A 259 -21.70 6.85 -13.97
N TYR A 260 -21.28 6.39 -12.80
CA TYR A 260 -19.95 6.64 -12.25
C TYR A 260 -19.08 5.41 -12.43
N PHE A 261 -17.92 5.60 -13.05
CA PHE A 261 -16.91 4.56 -13.25
C PHE A 261 -15.71 4.90 -12.38
N ILE A 262 -15.54 4.19 -11.25
CA ILE A 262 -14.47 4.44 -10.29
C ILE A 262 -13.37 3.41 -10.48
N ARG A 263 -12.17 3.89 -10.83
CA ARG A 263 -10.97 3.07 -10.91
C ARG A 263 -10.28 3.01 -9.56
N MET A 264 -10.14 1.79 -9.02
CA MET A 264 -9.52 1.51 -7.75
C MET A 264 -8.09 0.97 -7.87
N MET A 265 -7.32 1.17 -6.78
CA MET A 265 -6.02 0.55 -6.62
C MET A 265 -6.17 -0.97 -6.44
N GLY A 266 -5.19 -1.72 -6.94
CA GLY A 266 -5.19 -3.18 -6.95
C GLY A 266 -4.62 -3.70 -8.26
N ARG A 267 -3.50 -4.44 -8.17
CA ARG A 267 -2.77 -4.97 -9.34
C ARG A 267 -3.02 -6.45 -9.57
N LYS A 268 -2.93 -7.25 -8.52
CA LYS A 268 -3.04 -8.72 -8.59
C LYS A 268 -4.28 -9.23 -7.85
N ALA A 269 -4.62 -8.60 -6.72
CA ALA A 269 -5.75 -8.96 -5.88
C ALA A 269 -6.85 -7.89 -5.89
N SER A 270 -8.06 -8.31 -5.55
CA SER A 270 -9.29 -7.49 -5.55
C SER A 270 -9.78 -7.13 -4.14
N HIS A 271 -8.99 -7.38 -3.08
CA HIS A 271 -9.42 -7.25 -1.70
C HIS A 271 -9.97 -5.85 -1.39
N VAL A 272 -9.26 -4.79 -1.77
CA VAL A 272 -9.73 -3.41 -1.56
C VAL A 272 -11.05 -3.14 -2.27
N ALA A 273 -11.18 -3.62 -3.53
CA ALA A 273 -12.40 -3.43 -4.31
C ALA A 273 -13.60 -4.17 -3.72
N LEU A 274 -13.39 -5.39 -3.23
CA LEU A 274 -14.41 -6.18 -2.58
C LEU A 274 -14.84 -5.57 -1.25
N GLU A 275 -13.87 -5.18 -0.40
CA GLU A 275 -14.15 -4.53 0.89
C GLU A 275 -14.95 -3.24 0.70
N CYS A 276 -14.54 -2.40 -0.25
CA CYS A 276 -15.29 -1.19 -0.56
C CYS A 276 -16.69 -1.48 -1.10
N ALA A 277 -16.86 -2.56 -1.86
CA ALA A 277 -18.17 -2.99 -2.35
C ALA A 277 -19.12 -3.33 -1.19
N LEU A 278 -18.61 -4.10 -0.23
CA LEU A 278 -19.37 -4.54 0.94
C LEU A 278 -19.78 -3.37 1.83
N GLN A 279 -18.94 -2.33 1.93
CA GLN A 279 -19.27 -1.14 2.75
C GLN A 279 -20.20 -0.14 2.04
N SER A 280 -20.11 -0.02 0.71
CA SER A 280 -20.80 1.06 -0.05
C SER A 280 -21.95 0.60 -0.95
N HIS A 281 -22.14 -0.72 -1.10
CA HIS A 281 -23.17 -1.35 -1.92
C HIS A 281 -23.29 -0.75 -3.34
N PRO A 282 -22.20 -0.70 -4.13
CA PRO A 282 -22.23 -0.23 -5.50
C PRO A 282 -23.06 -1.17 -6.36
N ASN A 283 -23.49 -0.70 -7.53
CA ASN A 283 -24.38 -1.48 -8.38
C ASN A 283 -23.66 -2.62 -9.09
N MET A 284 -22.35 -2.48 -9.34
CA MET A 284 -21.53 -3.55 -9.89
C MET A 284 -20.06 -3.35 -9.51
N VAL A 285 -19.36 -4.45 -9.23
CA VAL A 285 -17.92 -4.47 -8.98
C VAL A 285 -17.28 -5.49 -9.88
N LEU A 286 -16.21 -5.08 -10.58
CA LEU A 286 -15.39 -5.98 -11.36
C LEU A 286 -14.15 -6.39 -10.57
N SER A 287 -14.17 -7.62 -10.07
CA SER A 287 -13.03 -8.25 -9.40
C SER A 287 -12.21 -9.12 -10.35
N LEU A 288 -10.88 -9.15 -10.18
CA LEU A 288 -10.05 -10.22 -10.68
C LEU A 288 -10.36 -11.51 -9.90
N ALA A 289 -11.25 -12.34 -10.45
CA ALA A 289 -11.31 -13.77 -10.10
C ALA A 289 -10.49 -14.56 -11.13
N ARG A 290 -9.69 -15.51 -10.62
CA ARG A 290 -8.55 -16.22 -11.24
C ARG A 290 -8.81 -16.92 -12.60
N ARG A 291 -10.01 -16.81 -13.19
CA ARG A 291 -10.41 -17.51 -14.43
C ARG A 291 -11.04 -16.65 -15.55
N LEU A 292 -11.36 -15.36 -15.35
CA LEU A 292 -12.22 -14.64 -16.31
C LEU A 292 -11.54 -13.58 -17.19
N LEU A 293 -10.22 -13.39 -17.09
CA LEU A 293 -9.56 -12.31 -17.83
C LEU A 293 -9.11 -12.66 -19.24
N HIS A 294 -8.80 -13.94 -19.50
CA HIS A 294 -8.35 -14.36 -20.83
C HIS A 294 -9.50 -14.72 -21.78
N GLN A 295 -10.72 -14.91 -21.27
CA GLN A 295 -11.88 -15.21 -22.09
C GLN A 295 -12.88 -14.04 -22.04
N ASN A 296 -12.83 -13.24 -23.09
CA ASN A 296 -13.84 -12.29 -23.55
C ASN A 296 -14.02 -11.01 -22.74
N SER A 297 -13.31 -9.95 -23.14
CA SER A 297 -13.73 -8.55 -22.94
C SER A 297 -15.21 -8.34 -23.31
N GLN A 298 -15.71 -9.07 -24.31
CA GLN A 298 -17.12 -9.11 -24.69
C GLN A 298 -18.06 -9.62 -23.58
N PHE A 299 -17.63 -10.55 -22.72
CA PHE A 299 -18.44 -11.04 -21.60
C PHE A 299 -18.60 -9.97 -20.52
N LEU A 300 -17.52 -9.24 -20.19
CA LEU A 300 -17.61 -8.09 -19.27
C LEU A 300 -18.49 -6.97 -19.87
N ILE A 301 -18.44 -6.78 -21.19
CA ILE A 301 -19.32 -5.88 -21.94
C ILE A 301 -20.78 -6.33 -21.87
N SER A 302 -21.07 -7.62 -22.07
CA SER A 302 -22.45 -8.11 -22.05
C SER A 302 -23.07 -8.04 -20.66
N GLN A 303 -22.33 -8.40 -19.60
CA GLN A 303 -22.84 -8.36 -18.22
C GLN A 303 -23.14 -6.94 -17.75
N SER A 304 -22.24 -5.99 -18.04
CA SER A 304 -22.48 -4.58 -17.72
C SER A 304 -23.64 -3.99 -18.52
N ARG A 305 -23.80 -4.35 -19.80
CA ARG A 305 -24.97 -3.98 -20.61
C ARG A 305 -26.26 -4.55 -20.04
N TYR A 306 -26.26 -5.82 -19.64
CA TYR A 306 -27.42 -6.47 -19.04
C TYR A 306 -27.86 -5.74 -17.77
N VAL A 307 -26.93 -5.42 -16.86
CA VAL A 307 -27.26 -4.67 -15.63
C VAL A 307 -27.81 -3.28 -15.93
N MET A 308 -27.24 -2.55 -16.90
CA MET A 308 -27.76 -1.24 -17.31
C MET A 308 -29.15 -1.35 -17.93
N GLN A 309 -29.36 -2.33 -18.80
CA GLN A 309 -30.62 -2.53 -19.52
C GLN A 309 -31.72 -3.03 -18.58
N PHE A 310 -31.44 -4.01 -17.73
CA PHE A 310 -32.38 -4.52 -16.73
C PHE A 310 -32.84 -3.41 -15.78
N ARG A 311 -31.93 -2.53 -15.34
CA ARG A 311 -32.29 -1.37 -14.51
C ARG A 311 -33.15 -0.35 -15.26
N ARG A 312 -32.96 -0.20 -16.57
CA ARG A 312 -33.78 0.66 -17.43
C ARG A 312 -35.18 0.07 -17.67
N GLU A 313 -35.27 -1.25 -17.84
CA GLU A 313 -36.52 -1.99 -18.11
C GLU A 313 -37.43 -2.08 -16.88
N LEU A 314 -36.86 -2.07 -15.67
CA LEU A 314 -37.63 -2.08 -14.41
C LEU A 314 -38.52 -0.85 -14.15
N LYS A 315 -38.66 0.10 -15.10
CA LYS A 315 -39.49 1.33 -15.00
C LYS A 315 -39.30 2.16 -13.72
N LYS A 316 -38.27 1.89 -12.90
CA LYS A 316 -37.73 2.85 -11.94
C LYS A 316 -36.95 3.86 -12.77
N THR A 317 -37.47 5.07 -12.90
CA THR A 317 -36.99 6.24 -13.66
C THR A 317 -35.52 6.66 -13.46
N ARG A 318 -34.71 5.87 -12.76
CA ARG A 318 -33.37 6.25 -12.29
C ARG A 318 -32.28 5.65 -13.18
N ILE A 319 -31.81 6.43 -14.15
CA ILE A 319 -30.67 6.12 -15.01
C ILE A 319 -29.38 6.37 -14.20
N MET A 320 -29.04 5.42 -13.34
CA MET A 320 -27.97 5.57 -12.37
C MET A 320 -27.29 4.24 -12.09
N GLY A 321 -25.95 4.26 -12.06
CA GLY A 321 -25.16 3.09 -11.70
C GLY A 321 -23.72 3.44 -11.37
N LEU A 322 -23.22 2.86 -10.29
CA LEU A 322 -21.82 2.92 -9.92
C LEU A 322 -21.12 1.61 -10.27
N TYR A 323 -20.02 1.74 -11.01
CA TYR A 323 -19.19 0.64 -11.48
C TYR A 323 -17.76 0.76 -10.94
N LEU A 324 -17.33 -0.21 -10.14
CA LEU A 324 -15.97 -0.26 -9.62
C LEU A 324 -15.08 -1.12 -10.53
N PHE A 325 -13.90 -0.59 -10.90
CA PHE A 325 -12.91 -1.29 -11.73
C PHE A 325 -11.54 -1.30 -11.08
N LEU A 326 -10.88 -2.45 -11.07
CA LEU A 326 -9.46 -2.54 -10.70
C LEU A 326 -8.56 -1.92 -11.77
N ARG A 327 -7.49 -1.25 -11.34
CA ARG A 327 -6.47 -0.68 -12.25
C ARG A 327 -5.92 -1.70 -13.25
N ALA A 328 -5.75 -2.96 -12.85
CA ALA A 328 -5.28 -4.02 -13.74
C ALA A 328 -6.23 -4.29 -14.92
N LEU A 329 -7.52 -3.98 -14.78
CA LEU A 329 -8.55 -4.11 -15.82
C LEU A 329 -8.65 -2.89 -16.72
N TRP A 330 -7.87 -1.84 -16.48
CA TRP A 330 -8.01 -0.56 -17.19
C TRP A 330 -7.79 -0.67 -18.70
N ARG A 331 -6.85 -1.51 -19.16
CA ARG A 331 -6.63 -1.73 -20.61
C ARG A 331 -7.84 -2.37 -21.28
N VAL A 332 -8.47 -3.33 -20.60
CA VAL A 332 -9.73 -3.97 -21.05
C VAL A 332 -10.87 -2.94 -21.04
N PHE A 333 -10.90 -2.07 -20.01
CA PHE A 333 -11.89 -1.00 -19.88
C PHE A 333 -11.72 0.11 -20.93
N LEU A 334 -10.50 0.45 -21.36
CA LEU A 334 -10.31 1.46 -22.41
C LEU A 334 -10.88 0.96 -23.75
N ASN A 335 -10.65 -0.31 -24.06
CA ASN A 335 -11.27 -0.98 -25.21
C ASN A 335 -12.79 -1.06 -25.05
N TYR A 336 -13.28 -1.32 -23.84
CA TYR A 336 -14.71 -1.25 -23.48
C TYR A 336 -15.30 0.13 -23.78
N MET A 337 -14.67 1.23 -23.33
CA MET A 337 -15.19 2.59 -23.51
C MET A 337 -15.17 3.04 -24.98
N LEU A 338 -14.14 2.65 -25.74
CA LEU A 338 -14.09 2.87 -27.19
C LEU A 338 -15.19 2.12 -27.93
N PHE A 339 -15.50 0.89 -27.50
CA PHE A 339 -16.64 0.12 -28.02
C PHE A 339 -17.98 0.74 -27.60
N TYR A 340 -18.12 1.17 -26.34
CA TYR A 340 -19.30 1.84 -25.81
C TYR A 340 -19.61 3.14 -26.56
N ARG A 341 -18.57 3.90 -26.96
CA ARG A 341 -18.70 5.08 -27.85
C ARG A 341 -19.34 4.72 -29.19
N LYS A 342 -18.94 3.60 -29.82
CA LYS A 342 -19.52 3.12 -31.09
C LYS A 342 -20.96 2.65 -30.92
N LEU A 343 -21.26 2.02 -29.79
CA LEU A 343 -22.57 1.42 -29.50
C LEU A 343 -23.64 2.45 -29.09
N MET A 344 -23.30 3.41 -28.23
CA MET A 344 -24.22 4.51 -27.87
C MET A 344 -24.49 5.41 -29.08
N ALA A 345 -23.51 5.56 -29.98
CA ALA A 345 -23.71 6.27 -31.24
C ALA A 345 -24.68 5.57 -32.20
N SER A 346 -24.82 4.23 -32.13
CA SER A 346 -25.74 3.46 -33.00
C SER A 346 -27.13 3.27 -32.41
N THR A 347 -27.31 3.42 -31.09
CA THR A 347 -28.62 3.27 -30.42
C THR A 347 -29.24 4.61 -29.99
N VAL A 348 -28.48 5.71 -29.97
CA VAL A 348 -28.95 7.04 -29.57
C VAL A 348 -28.39 8.09 -30.54
N LYS A 349 -29.26 8.75 -31.33
CA LYS A 349 -28.89 10.00 -32.00
C LYS A 349 -28.57 11.03 -30.91
N VAL A 350 -27.36 11.58 -30.93
CA VAL A 350 -26.85 12.69 -30.11
C VAL A 350 -26.32 12.33 -28.71
N PHE A 351 -25.03 11.94 -28.62
CA PHE A 351 -24.22 12.13 -27.40
C PHE A 351 -22.74 12.42 -27.72
N PRO A 352 -22.22 13.64 -27.51
CA PRO A 352 -20.78 13.86 -27.45
C PRO A 352 -20.23 13.41 -26.09
N LEU A 353 -19.45 12.32 -26.08
CA LEU A 353 -18.65 11.93 -24.92
C LEU A 353 -17.59 13.01 -24.65
N ARG A 354 -17.68 13.70 -23.51
CA ARG A 354 -16.62 14.60 -23.03
C ARG A 354 -15.87 13.90 -21.89
N ILE A 355 -14.74 13.29 -22.22
CA ILE A 355 -13.80 12.74 -21.23
C ILE A 355 -13.17 13.93 -20.51
N SER A 356 -13.56 14.15 -19.26
CA SER A 356 -12.96 15.17 -18.40
C SER A 356 -12.31 14.46 -17.21
N PRO A 357 -10.98 14.52 -17.03
CA PRO A 357 -10.40 14.16 -15.75
C PRO A 357 -10.88 15.17 -14.73
N LEU A 358 -11.64 14.72 -13.72
CA LEU A 358 -11.92 15.57 -12.56
C LEU A 358 -10.62 15.66 -11.75
N ASN A 359 -9.84 16.72 -11.99
CA ASN A 359 -8.83 17.16 -11.04
C ASN A 359 -9.55 18.01 -9.98
N PHE A 360 -9.50 17.60 -8.72
CA PHE A 360 -9.85 18.48 -7.61
C PHE A 360 -8.76 19.56 -7.52
N HIS A 361 -9.00 20.73 -8.12
CA HIS A 361 -8.21 21.91 -7.84
C HIS A 361 -8.68 22.50 -6.51
N LEU A 362 -7.91 22.25 -5.44
CA LEU A 362 -7.83 23.17 -4.32
C LEU A 362 -7.24 24.49 -4.83
N GLY A 363 -7.84 25.60 -4.41
CA GLY A 363 -7.79 26.89 -5.07
C GLY A 363 -6.44 27.59 -5.17
N HIS A 364 -6.50 28.66 -5.98
CA HIS A 364 -5.52 29.72 -6.22
C HIS A 364 -4.20 29.36 -6.93
N LEU A 365 -4.19 29.59 -8.25
CA LEU A 365 -3.25 30.51 -8.91
C LEU A 365 -3.70 30.78 -10.36
N ARG A 366 -3.90 32.06 -10.68
CA ARG A 366 -4.08 32.57 -12.05
C ARG A 366 -2.80 32.26 -12.86
N TYR A 367 -2.89 32.08 -14.18
CA TYR A 367 -2.24 32.96 -15.17
C TYR A 367 -2.55 32.50 -16.61
N LEU A 368 -3.20 33.43 -17.33
CA LEU A 368 -3.09 33.86 -18.73
C LEU A 368 -3.22 32.89 -19.94
N SER A 369 -4.10 33.36 -20.83
CA SER A 369 -4.52 32.92 -22.16
C SER A 369 -3.45 33.00 -23.25
N PHE A 370 -3.52 32.10 -24.25
CA PHE A 370 -3.50 32.43 -25.69
C PHE A 370 -3.99 31.22 -26.53
N CYS A 371 -4.82 31.49 -27.54
CA CYS A 371 -5.25 30.59 -28.64
C CYS A 371 -4.70 31.17 -29.98
N PRO A 372 -4.80 30.54 -31.17
CA PRO A 372 -4.88 29.12 -31.54
C PRO A 372 -3.95 28.72 -32.75
N ASN A 373 -4.03 27.47 -33.21
CA ASN A 373 -3.54 26.87 -34.48
C ASN A 373 -2.06 26.45 -34.60
N LEU A 374 -1.82 25.13 -34.77
CA LEU A 374 -1.21 24.52 -35.98
C LEU A 374 -1.01 23.01 -35.81
N LEU A 375 -1.23 22.29 -36.92
CA LEU A 375 -0.98 20.86 -37.13
C LEU A 375 0.51 20.50 -36.95
N GLY A 376 0.79 19.26 -36.51
CA GLY A 376 2.11 18.65 -36.74
C GLY A 376 2.58 17.69 -35.63
N SER A 377 2.51 16.40 -35.93
CA SER A 377 3.47 15.33 -35.60
C SER A 377 4.42 15.42 -34.38
N SER A 378 4.38 14.33 -33.60
CA SER A 378 5.48 13.70 -32.83
C SER A 378 6.18 14.49 -31.71
N CYS A 379 5.80 14.19 -30.46
CA CYS A 379 6.73 13.98 -29.34
C CYS A 379 6.00 13.34 -28.14
N PHE A 380 6.36 12.11 -27.81
CA PHE A 380 5.96 11.44 -26.57
C PHE A 380 7.13 11.56 -25.59
N SER A 381 7.06 12.49 -24.62
CA SER A 381 7.87 12.42 -23.41
C SER A 381 7.21 13.13 -22.22
N VAL A 382 6.96 12.33 -21.18
CA VAL A 382 7.15 12.62 -19.75
C VAL A 382 6.37 13.80 -19.13
N LEU A 383 5.37 13.48 -18.30
CA LEU A 383 5.46 13.67 -16.83
C LEU A 383 4.32 12.89 -16.15
N ASN A 384 4.67 11.87 -15.37
CA ASN A 384 3.70 10.97 -14.74
C ASN A 384 4.01 10.92 -13.24
N LEU A 385 3.54 11.92 -12.51
CA LEU A 385 3.49 11.93 -11.05
C LEU A 385 2.13 12.48 -10.64
N MET A 386 1.54 11.90 -9.59
CA MET A 386 0.19 12.11 -9.07
C MET A 386 -0.93 11.46 -9.90
N THR A 387 -1.43 10.31 -9.43
CA THR A 387 -2.81 9.91 -9.70
C THR A 387 -3.55 9.79 -8.38
N GLN A 388 -4.17 10.90 -7.98
CA GLN A 388 -5.42 10.88 -7.25
C GLN A 388 -6.51 10.23 -8.14
N LEU A 389 -7.63 9.86 -7.54
CA LEU A 389 -8.77 9.18 -8.17
C LEU A 389 -9.12 9.83 -9.53
N ASN A 390 -9.05 9.05 -10.62
CA ASN A 390 -9.51 9.52 -11.93
C ASN A 390 -10.97 9.11 -12.12
N PHE A 391 -11.85 10.09 -12.20
CA PHE A 391 -13.28 9.90 -12.47
C PHE A 391 -13.58 10.11 -13.95
N LEU A 392 -14.48 9.28 -14.51
CA LEU A 392 -15.05 9.48 -15.84
C LEU A 392 -16.55 9.76 -15.69
N ARG A 393 -17.01 10.89 -16.23
CA ARG A 393 -18.41 11.33 -16.20
C ARG A 393 -19.04 11.25 -17.59
N LEU A 394 -20.24 10.70 -17.67
CA LEU A 394 -21.09 10.76 -18.87
C LEU A 394 -22.33 11.59 -18.56
N LYS A 395 -22.54 12.71 -19.25
CA LYS A 395 -23.73 13.58 -19.09
C LYS A 395 -24.77 13.26 -20.16
N PRO A 396 -26.05 13.11 -19.81
CA PRO A 396 -27.12 13.29 -20.77
C PRO A 396 -27.31 14.78 -21.12
N LYS A 397 -27.52 15.15 -22.40
CA LYS A 397 -27.92 16.50 -22.82
C LYS A 397 -29.39 16.64 -22.44
N SER A 398 -29.70 17.69 -21.68
CA SER A 398 -31.07 18.17 -21.53
C SER A 398 -31.55 18.71 -22.89
N PHE A 399 -32.78 18.37 -23.27
CA PHE A 399 -33.48 19.00 -24.39
C PHE A 399 -33.72 20.48 -24.12
#